data_AF-A0A8S3CX82-F1
#
_entry.id   AF-A0A8S3CX82-F1
#
_cell.length_a   1.000
_cell.length_b   1.000
_cell.length_c   1.000
_cell.angle_alpha   90.00
_cell.angle_beta   90.00
_cell.angle_gamma   90.00
#
_symmetry.space_group_name_H-M   'P 1'
#
loop_
_entity.id
_entity.type
_entity.pdbx_description
1 polymer ?
#
loop_
_entity_poly.entity_id
_entity_poly.type
_entity_poly.pdbx_seq_one_letter_code
_entity_poly.pdbx_strand_id
1 'polypeptide(L)'
;FWELTYDFLPHYCYNGSTNRFVKTQQPHVNETRREKMTREIPDVQLYGTRELNQAYDIVNNLYRGFVGVQHFRTMTRLLGYQGIAVVIQEMLKVVKNLLDKTIREFVEKLRACMPKQCKLPRSDYGSPAILQYYLHQLHEIIHYPALQDVFHCFRELGNAILFFLMIEQSLSQEEIKDLLQAAPFQNLIPRPYAKEGEALEAKIRRLEAKYAAMSLVNIIKKLGTEKQGKLVEESDLLTRERLCIGLTTFEVMLDRIRGFLLEDPVWSNNSSSAVSSNISPLSNIDDTHDFHRIWSALQFVYCLPTRHENDMSVEQLYGEGLNFAGCTIIRLLSEHRKFETYDFTYHLFKINRSDQKEDEVKNVSLPTFTERIRKFQILNQQIFACLNKYLCHTTTDEIPVEQVKCLTPMTLQTIQYV
;
A
#
# COMPACT_ATOMS: atom_id res chain seq x y z
N PHE A 1 -8.52 -14.63 -9.61
CA PHE A 1 -8.74 -14.83 -8.16
C PHE A 1 -7.95 -16.02 -7.62
N TRP A 2 -8.18 -17.24 -8.10
CA TRP A 2 -7.44 -18.44 -7.63
C TRP A 2 -5.92 -18.25 -7.54
N GLU A 3 -5.27 -17.87 -8.66
CA GLU A 3 -3.82 -17.63 -8.70
C GLU A 3 -3.38 -16.44 -7.82
N LEU A 4 -4.28 -15.48 -7.54
CA LEU A 4 -3.93 -14.40 -6.62
C LEU A 4 -3.77 -14.95 -5.19
N THR A 5 -4.76 -15.71 -4.73
CA THR A 5 -4.79 -16.25 -3.36
C THR A 5 -3.72 -17.31 -3.13
N TYR A 6 -3.54 -18.25 -4.07
CA TYR A 6 -2.70 -19.44 -3.85
C TYR A 6 -1.26 -19.30 -4.37
N ASP A 7 -0.94 -18.28 -5.18
CA ASP A 7 0.40 -18.10 -5.72
C ASP A 7 0.93 -16.67 -5.54
N PHE A 8 0.18 -15.67 -6.00
CA PHE A 8 0.65 -14.29 -6.02
C PHE A 8 0.94 -13.74 -4.62
N LEU A 9 -0.03 -13.79 -3.71
CA LEU A 9 0.12 -13.28 -2.35
C LEU A 9 1.24 -14.01 -1.56
N PRO A 10 1.30 -15.37 -1.52
CA PRO A 10 2.29 -16.10 -0.73
C PRO A 10 3.68 -16.25 -1.37
N HIS A 11 3.86 -15.99 -2.66
CA HIS A 11 5.15 -16.27 -3.33
C HIS A 11 5.81 -15.08 -4.00
N TYR A 12 5.20 -13.90 -4.06
CA TYR A 12 5.80 -12.75 -4.73
C TYR A 12 6.32 -11.68 -3.77
N CYS A 13 7.38 -11.01 -4.19
CA CYS A 13 8.06 -9.93 -3.52
C CYS A 13 7.96 -8.68 -4.40
N TYR A 14 7.34 -7.63 -3.89
CA TYR A 14 7.25 -6.34 -4.59
C TYR A 14 8.56 -5.56 -4.52
N ASN A 15 8.95 -4.95 -5.63
CA ASN A 15 10.05 -4.00 -5.73
C ASN A 15 9.51 -2.69 -6.31
N GLY A 16 9.43 -1.64 -5.48
CA GLY A 16 8.87 -0.35 -5.83
C GLY A 16 9.74 0.43 -6.81
N SER A 17 11.05 0.20 -6.83
CA SER A 17 11.97 0.85 -7.78
C SER A 17 11.73 0.40 -9.22
N THR A 18 11.36 -0.87 -9.41
CA THR A 18 11.06 -1.43 -10.75
C THR A 18 9.56 -1.50 -11.05
N ASN A 19 8.71 -1.27 -10.04
CA ASN A 19 7.27 -1.47 -10.08
C ASN A 19 6.89 -2.88 -10.57
N ARG A 20 7.58 -3.89 -10.01
CA ARG A 20 7.43 -5.30 -10.38
C ARG A 20 7.45 -6.19 -9.14
N PHE A 21 6.72 -7.29 -9.25
CA PHE A 21 6.75 -8.41 -8.35
C PHE A 21 7.62 -9.51 -8.94
N VAL A 22 8.50 -10.10 -8.14
CA VAL A 22 9.32 -11.26 -8.49
C VAL A 22 9.06 -12.39 -7.51
N LYS A 23 9.25 -13.64 -7.93
CA LYS A 23 9.08 -14.77 -7.02
C LYS A 23 10.12 -14.73 -5.89
N THR A 24 9.68 -15.09 -4.69
CA THR A 24 10.58 -15.30 -3.55
C THR A 24 11.52 -16.46 -3.85
N GLN A 25 12.77 -16.35 -3.38
CA GLN A 25 13.77 -17.41 -3.58
C GLN A 25 13.59 -18.58 -2.59
N GLN A 26 12.85 -18.37 -1.50
CA GLN A 26 12.53 -19.40 -0.51
C GLN A 26 11.02 -19.44 -0.24
N PRO A 27 10.28 -20.33 -0.91
CA PRO A 27 8.85 -20.45 -0.70
C PRO A 27 8.58 -20.98 0.71
N HIS A 28 7.79 -20.24 1.49
CA HIS A 28 7.33 -20.66 2.82
C HIS A 28 6.13 -21.62 2.74
N VAL A 29 5.37 -21.56 1.65
CA VAL A 29 4.22 -22.41 1.39
C VAL A 29 4.55 -23.32 0.20
N ASN A 30 4.11 -24.58 0.27
CA ASN A 30 4.32 -25.52 -0.82
C ASN A 30 3.57 -25.05 -2.08
N GLU A 31 4.25 -25.10 -3.23
CA GLU A 31 3.61 -24.76 -4.49
C GLU A 31 2.40 -25.67 -4.74
N THR A 32 1.24 -25.06 -4.97
CA THR A 32 0.03 -25.78 -5.31
C THR A 32 0.25 -26.54 -6.62
N ARG A 33 0.07 -27.86 -6.61
CA ARG A 33 0.23 -28.69 -7.81
C ARG A 33 -0.84 -28.30 -8.84
N ARG A 34 -0.40 -27.70 -9.94
CA ARG A 34 -1.26 -27.39 -11.08
C ARG A 34 -1.39 -28.62 -11.97
N GLU A 35 -2.61 -28.97 -12.33
CA GLU A 35 -2.85 -30.01 -13.33
C GLU A 35 -2.30 -29.52 -14.67
N LYS A 36 -1.32 -30.26 -15.21
CA LYS A 36 -0.85 -30.00 -16.57
C LYS A 36 -1.97 -30.35 -17.54
N MET A 37 -2.17 -29.51 -18.54
CA MET A 37 -3.07 -29.83 -19.65
C MET A 37 -2.61 -31.16 -20.28
N THR A 38 -3.42 -32.20 -20.17
CA THR A 38 -3.08 -33.58 -20.57
C THR A 38 -3.39 -33.88 -22.03
N ARG A 39 -4.13 -33.01 -22.71
CA ARG A 39 -4.49 -33.18 -24.13
C ARG A 39 -3.51 -32.42 -25.00
N GLU A 40 -2.88 -33.12 -25.95
CA GLU A 40 -2.16 -32.46 -27.05
C GLU A 40 -3.17 -31.67 -27.88
N ILE A 41 -3.07 -30.35 -27.81
CA ILE A 41 -3.91 -29.43 -28.57
C ILE A 41 -3.27 -29.32 -29.97
N PRO A 42 -4.01 -29.59 -31.06
CA PRO A 42 -3.49 -29.42 -32.41
C PRO A 42 -2.93 -28.01 -32.64
N ASP A 43 -1.80 -27.89 -33.35
CA ASP A 43 -1.11 -26.60 -33.58
C ASP A 43 -2.05 -25.52 -34.17
N VAL A 44 -2.99 -25.95 -35.01
CA VAL A 44 -3.99 -25.10 -35.67
C VAL A 44 -4.91 -24.39 -34.66
N GLN A 45 -5.15 -24.98 -33.49
CA GLN A 45 -5.99 -24.40 -32.42
C GLN A 45 -5.19 -23.47 -31.49
N LEU A 46 -3.86 -23.41 -31.64
CA LEU A 46 -2.98 -22.52 -30.89
C LEU A 46 -2.61 -21.30 -31.75
N TYR A 47 -1.36 -21.22 -32.22
CA TYR A 47 -0.87 -20.13 -33.08
C TYR A 47 -0.78 -20.53 -34.56
N GLY A 48 -1.35 -21.66 -34.95
CA GLY A 48 -1.49 -22.10 -36.35
C GLY A 48 -0.49 -23.17 -36.75
N THR A 49 0.82 -22.89 -36.64
CA THR A 49 1.90 -23.85 -36.96
C THR A 49 2.84 -24.04 -35.78
N ARG A 50 3.62 -25.13 -35.81
CA ARG A 50 4.63 -25.43 -34.80
C ARG A 50 5.68 -24.32 -34.68
N GLU A 51 6.10 -23.73 -35.78
CA GLU A 51 7.09 -22.63 -35.80
C GLU A 51 6.51 -21.38 -35.14
N LEU A 52 5.25 -21.06 -35.40
CA LEU A 52 4.56 -19.94 -34.75
C LEU A 52 4.36 -20.21 -33.26
N ASN A 53 4.00 -21.43 -32.87
CA ASN A 53 3.90 -21.81 -31.46
C ASN A 53 5.22 -21.57 -30.72
N GLN A 54 6.35 -21.99 -31.31
CA GLN A 54 7.68 -21.74 -30.73
C GLN A 54 8.02 -20.24 -30.67
N ALA A 55 7.71 -19.49 -31.73
CA ALA A 55 7.97 -18.05 -31.76
C ALA A 55 7.19 -17.31 -30.67
N TYR A 56 5.89 -17.59 -30.53
CA TYR A 56 5.06 -16.97 -29.49
C TYR A 56 5.44 -17.44 -28.08
N ASP A 57 5.86 -18.69 -27.90
CA ASP A 57 6.40 -19.16 -26.61
C ASP A 57 7.65 -18.37 -26.20
N ILE A 58 8.58 -18.12 -27.12
CA ILE A 58 9.78 -17.31 -26.85
C ILE A 58 9.40 -15.89 -26.42
N VAL A 59 8.45 -15.26 -27.13
CA VAL A 59 7.96 -13.91 -26.81
C VAL A 59 7.27 -13.88 -25.44
N ASN A 60 6.39 -14.85 -25.17
CA ASN A 60 5.64 -14.94 -23.92
C ASN A 60 6.52 -15.30 -22.72
N ASN A 61 7.63 -16.02 -22.94
CA ASN A 61 8.60 -16.34 -21.88
C ASN A 61 9.22 -15.10 -21.24
N LEU A 62 9.31 -13.97 -21.96
CA LEU A 62 9.79 -12.70 -21.42
C LEU A 62 8.93 -12.17 -20.27
N TYR A 63 7.67 -12.65 -20.15
CA TYR A 63 6.71 -12.23 -19.13
C TYR A 63 6.57 -13.21 -17.97
N ARG A 64 7.27 -14.35 -17.97
CA ARG A 64 7.13 -15.37 -16.91
C ARG A 64 7.92 -15.06 -15.62
N GLY A 65 8.97 -14.25 -15.71
CA GLY A 65 9.89 -13.99 -14.58
C GLY A 65 9.41 -12.94 -13.58
N PHE A 66 8.31 -12.23 -13.85
CA PHE A 66 7.81 -11.15 -13.00
C PHE A 66 6.32 -10.90 -13.23
N VAL A 67 5.67 -10.22 -12.28
CA VAL A 67 4.35 -9.61 -12.47
C VAL A 67 4.49 -8.09 -12.38
N GLY A 68 3.79 -7.33 -13.20
CA GLY A 68 3.99 -5.87 -13.29
C GLY A 68 2.94 -5.23 -14.19
N VAL A 69 3.13 -3.96 -14.54
CA VAL A 69 2.10 -3.13 -15.22
C VAL A 69 1.47 -3.81 -16.45
N GLN A 70 2.26 -4.52 -17.26
CA GLN A 70 1.72 -5.20 -18.46
C GLN A 70 0.72 -6.30 -18.12
N HIS A 71 0.98 -7.04 -17.04
CA HIS A 71 0.09 -8.07 -16.52
C HIS A 71 -1.19 -7.43 -15.96
N PHE A 72 -1.05 -6.37 -15.16
CA PHE A 72 -2.20 -5.66 -14.60
C PHE A 72 -3.09 -5.04 -15.69
N ARG A 73 -2.53 -4.41 -16.72
CA ARG A 73 -3.31 -3.91 -17.87
C ARG A 73 -4.08 -5.03 -18.58
N THR A 74 -3.43 -6.19 -18.78
CA THR A 74 -4.06 -7.35 -19.42
C THR A 74 -5.20 -7.89 -18.55
N MET A 75 -4.98 -7.99 -17.23
CA MET A 75 -6.01 -8.34 -16.26
C MET A 75 -7.19 -7.36 -16.32
N THR A 76 -6.93 -6.05 -16.31
CA THR A 76 -7.98 -5.03 -16.40
C THR A 76 -8.86 -5.21 -17.64
N ARG A 77 -8.25 -5.42 -18.82
CA ARG A 77 -9.00 -5.61 -20.08
C ARG A 77 -9.83 -6.89 -20.11
N LEU A 78 -9.29 -7.99 -19.59
CA LEU A 78 -9.97 -9.29 -19.62
C LEU A 78 -11.08 -9.40 -18.57
N LEU A 79 -10.88 -8.80 -17.38
CA LEU A 79 -11.86 -8.87 -16.30
C LEU A 79 -12.99 -7.83 -16.46
N GLY A 80 -12.67 -6.65 -17.02
CA GLY A 80 -13.58 -5.51 -17.04
C GLY A 80 -14.01 -5.05 -15.64
N TYR A 81 -14.94 -4.10 -15.57
CA TYR A 81 -15.40 -3.54 -14.28
C TYR A 81 -16.00 -4.60 -13.36
N GLN A 82 -16.85 -5.48 -13.89
CA GLN A 82 -17.54 -6.51 -13.09
C GLN A 82 -16.54 -7.51 -12.49
N GLY A 83 -15.59 -8.00 -13.30
CA GLY A 83 -14.58 -8.95 -12.83
C GLY A 83 -13.66 -8.32 -11.79
N ILE A 84 -13.21 -7.09 -12.01
CA ILE A 84 -12.37 -6.34 -11.06
C ILE A 84 -13.11 -6.15 -9.72
N ALA A 85 -14.38 -5.75 -9.75
CA ALA A 85 -15.18 -5.57 -8.55
C ALA A 85 -15.33 -6.86 -7.72
N VAL A 86 -15.62 -7.99 -8.38
CA VAL A 86 -15.70 -9.29 -7.70
C VAL A 86 -14.35 -9.70 -7.11
N VAL A 87 -13.25 -9.54 -7.86
CA VAL A 87 -11.92 -9.87 -7.35
C VAL A 87 -11.56 -9.00 -6.14
N ILE A 88 -11.86 -7.70 -6.17
CA ILE A 88 -11.63 -6.80 -5.03
C ILE A 88 -12.46 -7.24 -3.81
N GLN A 89 -13.74 -7.55 -3.99
CA GLN A 89 -14.61 -7.99 -2.90
C GLN A 89 -14.10 -9.27 -2.24
N GLU A 90 -13.73 -10.28 -3.03
CA GLU A 90 -13.19 -11.53 -2.50
C GLU A 90 -11.81 -11.33 -1.86
N MET A 91 -10.97 -10.45 -2.42
CA MET A 91 -9.67 -10.12 -1.82
C MET A 91 -9.80 -9.36 -0.50
N LEU A 92 -10.80 -8.50 -0.35
CA LEU A 92 -11.10 -7.87 0.95
C LEU A 92 -11.52 -8.89 2.01
N LYS A 93 -12.24 -9.97 1.63
CA LYS A 93 -12.56 -11.07 2.55
C LYS A 93 -11.31 -11.83 2.97
N VAL A 94 -10.36 -12.06 2.05
CA VAL A 94 -9.06 -12.67 2.37
C VAL A 94 -8.28 -11.78 3.34
N VAL A 95 -8.20 -10.47 3.08
CA VAL A 95 -7.57 -9.50 3.97
C VAL A 95 -8.22 -9.49 5.35
N LYS A 96 -9.56 -9.49 5.44
CA LYS A 96 -10.29 -9.60 6.71
C LYS A 96 -9.90 -10.87 7.46
N ASN A 97 -9.92 -12.02 6.79
CA ASN A 97 -9.57 -13.30 7.42
C ASN A 97 -8.10 -13.36 7.90
N LEU A 98 -7.17 -12.74 7.15
CA LEU A 98 -5.77 -12.62 7.56
C LEU A 98 -5.61 -11.72 8.79
N LEU A 99 -6.33 -10.59 8.84
CA LEU A 99 -6.30 -9.66 9.96
C LEU A 99 -6.91 -10.27 11.22
N ASP A 100 -8.13 -10.81 11.13
CA ASP A 100 -8.93 -11.28 12.27
C ASP A 100 -8.37 -12.55 12.92
N LYS A 101 -7.67 -13.40 12.14
CA LYS A 101 -7.16 -14.69 12.64
C LYS A 101 -5.64 -14.64 12.79
N THR A 102 -4.92 -14.73 11.69
CA THR A 102 -3.49 -14.99 11.70
C THR A 102 -2.71 -13.82 12.28
N ILE A 103 -2.89 -12.61 11.72
CA ILE A 103 -2.11 -11.44 12.14
C ILE A 103 -2.49 -11.04 13.57
N ARG A 104 -3.78 -11.07 13.93
CA ARG A 104 -4.23 -10.82 15.30
C ARG A 104 -3.54 -11.75 16.31
N GLU A 105 -3.55 -13.07 16.09
CA GLU A 105 -2.90 -14.02 17.00
C GLU A 105 -1.40 -13.75 17.15
N PHE A 106 -0.73 -13.38 16.06
CA PHE A 106 0.68 -12.99 16.11
C PHE A 106 0.90 -11.69 16.87
N VAL A 107 0.05 -10.68 16.69
CA VAL A 107 0.14 -9.41 17.40
C VAL A 107 -0.12 -9.59 18.90
N GLU A 108 -1.09 -10.41 19.29
CA GLU A 108 -1.33 -10.75 20.70
C GLU A 108 -0.11 -11.45 21.33
N LYS A 109 0.47 -12.44 20.64
CA LYS A 109 1.68 -13.14 21.10
C LYS A 109 2.88 -12.20 21.20
N LEU A 110 3.10 -11.36 20.18
CA LEU A 110 4.20 -10.38 20.18
C LEU A 110 4.01 -9.32 21.27
N ARG A 111 2.77 -8.90 21.54
CA ARG A 111 2.45 -7.97 22.64
C ARG A 111 2.77 -8.58 24.02
N ALA A 112 2.60 -9.88 24.18
CA ALA A 112 2.99 -10.59 25.41
C ALA A 112 4.52 -10.68 25.57
N CYS A 113 5.27 -10.77 24.47
CA CYS A 113 6.75 -10.77 24.47
C CYS A 113 7.37 -9.36 24.53
N MET A 114 6.58 -8.30 24.36
CA MET A 114 7.10 -6.92 24.46
C MET A 114 7.43 -6.57 25.92
N PRO A 115 8.56 -5.88 26.17
CA PRO A 115 8.88 -5.40 27.51
C PRO A 115 7.82 -4.40 27.96
N LYS A 116 7.35 -4.46 29.22
CA LYS A 116 6.27 -3.59 29.75
C LYS A 116 6.54 -2.09 29.56
N GLN A 117 7.80 -1.68 29.65
CA GLN A 117 8.23 -0.32 29.36
C GLN A 117 9.56 -0.35 28.62
N CYS A 118 9.67 0.39 27.51
CA CYS A 118 10.92 0.53 26.77
C CYS A 118 11.22 2.02 26.53
N LYS A 119 12.01 2.59 27.44
CA LYS A 119 12.45 3.99 27.36
C LYS A 119 13.44 4.19 26.23
N LEU A 120 13.42 5.40 25.66
CA LEU A 120 14.46 5.87 24.74
C LEU A 120 15.63 6.44 25.56
N PRO A 121 16.82 5.80 25.56
CA PRO A 121 17.94 6.30 26.33
C PRO A 121 18.41 7.68 25.84
N ARG A 122 19.03 8.48 26.71
CA ARG A 122 19.57 9.79 26.31
C ARG A 122 20.79 9.64 25.40
N SER A 123 21.10 10.70 24.65
CA SER A 123 22.30 10.80 23.81
C SER A 123 23.60 10.56 24.59
N ASP A 124 23.62 10.87 25.88
CA ASP A 124 24.80 10.78 26.74
C ASP A 124 25.35 9.34 26.89
N TYR A 125 24.51 8.32 26.67
CA TYR A 125 24.93 6.92 26.74
C TYR A 125 25.76 6.48 25.52
N GLY A 126 25.63 7.19 24.40
CA GLY A 126 26.30 6.87 23.15
C GLY A 126 25.66 5.74 22.36
N SER A 127 25.78 5.79 21.03
CA SER A 127 25.15 4.80 20.12
C SER A 127 25.44 3.31 20.40
N PRO A 128 26.66 2.88 20.80
CA PRO A 128 26.94 1.46 21.06
C PRO A 128 26.19 0.91 22.29
N ALA A 129 26.13 1.71 23.36
CA ALA A 129 25.42 1.32 24.58
C ALA A 129 23.90 1.24 24.35
N ILE A 130 23.37 2.15 23.53
CA ILE A 130 21.95 2.16 23.13
C ILE A 130 21.61 0.94 22.28
N LEU A 131 22.48 0.56 21.36
CA LEU A 131 22.33 -0.68 20.60
C LEU A 131 22.33 -1.91 21.54
N GLN A 132 23.25 -1.97 22.50
CA GLN A 132 23.29 -3.04 23.48
C GLN A 132 22.03 -3.10 24.34
N TYR A 133 21.48 -1.94 24.72
CA TYR A 133 20.23 -1.82 25.45
C TYR A 133 19.05 -2.39 24.64
N TYR A 134 18.89 -2.00 23.38
CA TYR A 134 17.81 -2.55 22.54
C TYR A 134 17.97 -4.04 22.27
N LEU A 135 19.19 -4.53 22.07
CA LEU A 135 19.46 -5.97 21.92
C LEU A 135 19.08 -6.78 23.17
N HIS A 136 19.16 -6.17 24.37
CA HIS A 136 18.73 -6.81 25.60
C HIS A 136 17.22 -6.74 25.79
N GLN A 137 16.62 -5.55 25.59
CA GLN A 137 15.18 -5.33 25.77
C GLN A 137 14.31 -6.08 24.75
N LEU A 138 14.79 -6.23 23.50
CA LEU A 138 14.07 -6.90 22.42
C LEU A 138 14.52 -8.35 22.22
N HIS A 139 15.23 -8.93 23.19
CA HIS A 139 15.81 -10.27 23.08
C HIS A 139 14.77 -11.36 22.76
N GLU A 140 13.59 -11.29 23.39
CA GLU A 140 12.50 -12.25 23.18
C GLU A 140 11.91 -12.17 21.77
N ILE A 141 11.87 -10.98 21.17
CA ILE A 141 11.35 -10.78 19.81
C ILE A 141 12.37 -11.20 18.76
N ILE A 142 13.66 -10.91 19.00
CA ILE A 142 14.75 -11.33 18.11
C ILE A 142 14.81 -12.86 18.00
N HIS A 143 14.55 -13.58 19.08
CA HIS A 143 14.59 -15.05 19.12
C HIS A 143 13.20 -15.70 19.01
N TYR A 144 12.20 -14.95 18.55
CA TYR A 144 10.85 -15.48 18.39
C TYR A 144 10.84 -16.56 17.28
N PRO A 145 10.45 -17.81 17.60
CA PRO A 145 10.64 -18.96 16.69
C PRO A 145 9.78 -18.88 15.42
N ALA A 146 8.62 -18.22 15.48
CA ALA A 146 7.69 -18.08 14.34
C ALA A 146 7.80 -16.71 13.65
N LEU A 147 8.93 -16.00 13.78
CA LEU A 147 9.07 -14.65 13.22
C LEU A 147 8.99 -14.63 11.68
N GLN A 148 9.48 -15.69 11.04
CA GLN A 148 9.36 -15.86 9.59
C GLN A 148 7.89 -15.97 9.13
N ASP A 149 7.05 -16.67 9.89
CA ASP A 149 5.62 -16.79 9.63
C ASP A 149 4.91 -15.44 9.82
N VAL A 150 5.34 -14.66 10.83
CA VAL A 150 4.85 -13.28 11.04
C VAL A 150 5.15 -12.44 9.79
N PHE A 151 6.39 -12.41 9.32
CA PHE A 151 6.77 -11.65 8.12
C PHE A 151 6.06 -12.14 6.87
N HIS A 152 5.84 -13.44 6.75
CA HIS A 152 5.08 -14.04 5.67
C HIS A 152 3.64 -13.51 5.62
N CYS A 153 2.92 -13.54 6.74
CA CYS A 153 1.54 -13.06 6.81
C CYS A 153 1.44 -11.55 6.53
N PHE A 154 2.35 -10.74 7.08
CA PHE A 154 2.38 -9.32 6.76
C PHE A 154 2.68 -9.07 5.28
N ARG A 155 3.58 -9.83 4.66
CA ARG A 155 3.82 -9.71 3.23
C ARG A 155 2.57 -10.05 2.41
N GLU A 156 1.84 -11.11 2.72
CA GLU A 156 0.60 -11.44 2.02
C GLU A 156 -0.41 -10.29 2.08
N LEU A 157 -0.59 -9.70 3.27
CA LEU A 157 -1.43 -8.52 3.46
C LEU A 157 -0.95 -7.34 2.59
N GLY A 158 0.35 -7.07 2.59
CA GLY A 158 0.92 -5.98 1.81
C GLY A 158 0.83 -6.18 0.31
N ASN A 159 1.03 -7.42 -0.16
CA ASN A 159 0.83 -7.79 -1.56
C ASN A 159 -0.63 -7.60 -1.99
N ALA A 160 -1.59 -7.88 -1.11
CA ALA A 160 -3.00 -7.60 -1.38
C ALA A 160 -3.30 -6.10 -1.48
N ILE A 161 -2.75 -5.29 -0.57
CA ILE A 161 -2.87 -3.82 -0.62
C ILE A 161 -2.23 -3.26 -1.89
N LEU A 162 -1.03 -3.74 -2.26
CA LEU A 162 -0.35 -3.34 -3.48
C LEU A 162 -1.12 -3.78 -4.73
N PHE A 163 -1.76 -4.95 -4.71
CA PHE A 163 -2.64 -5.38 -5.79
C PHE A 163 -3.78 -4.39 -6.02
N PHE A 164 -4.44 -3.92 -4.95
CA PHE A 164 -5.48 -2.90 -5.02
C PHE A 164 -4.98 -1.59 -5.63
N LEU A 165 -3.80 -1.14 -5.21
CA LEU A 165 -3.18 0.06 -5.77
C LEU A 165 -2.87 -0.10 -7.27
N MET A 166 -2.25 -1.23 -7.66
CA MET A 166 -1.80 -1.45 -9.04
C MET A 166 -2.95 -1.73 -10.01
N ILE A 167 -4.01 -2.41 -9.58
CA ILE A 167 -5.18 -2.64 -10.44
C ILE A 167 -5.94 -1.35 -10.71
N GLU A 168 -6.09 -0.46 -9.72
CA GLU A 168 -6.68 0.86 -9.92
C GLU A 168 -5.85 1.71 -10.88
N GLN A 169 -4.53 1.80 -10.65
CA GLN A 169 -3.65 2.55 -11.55
C GLN A 169 -3.72 2.04 -13.00
N SER A 170 -3.83 0.73 -13.18
CA SER A 170 -3.95 0.12 -14.51
C SER A 170 -5.32 0.38 -15.12
N LEU A 171 -6.39 0.37 -14.31
CA LEU A 171 -7.74 0.74 -14.74
C LEU A 171 -7.79 2.20 -15.21
N SER A 172 -7.25 3.14 -14.43
CA SER A 172 -7.21 4.55 -14.84
C SER A 172 -6.43 4.77 -16.14
N GLN A 173 -5.34 4.03 -16.36
CA GLN A 173 -4.57 4.12 -17.60
C GLN A 173 -5.35 3.62 -18.83
N GLU A 174 -6.13 2.54 -18.69
CA GLU A 174 -6.98 2.04 -19.78
C GLU A 174 -8.15 3.01 -20.03
N GLU A 175 -8.79 3.54 -18.98
CA GLU A 175 -9.88 4.51 -19.11
C GLU A 175 -9.45 5.80 -19.81
N ILE A 176 -8.28 6.34 -19.46
CA ILE A 176 -7.75 7.55 -20.13
C ILE A 176 -7.51 7.28 -21.61
N LYS A 177 -7.01 6.10 -21.98
CA LYS A 177 -6.80 5.74 -23.37
C LYS A 177 -8.14 5.68 -24.12
N ASP A 178 -9.17 5.11 -23.51
CA ASP A 178 -10.51 5.04 -24.09
C ASP A 178 -11.11 6.45 -24.26
N LEU A 179 -10.97 7.31 -23.26
CA LEU A 179 -11.41 8.71 -23.32
C LEU A 179 -10.69 9.51 -24.42
N LEU A 180 -9.39 9.32 -24.58
CA LEU A 180 -8.62 9.98 -25.65
C LEU A 180 -9.06 9.51 -27.05
N GLN A 181 -9.44 8.25 -27.19
CA GLN A 181 -9.98 7.72 -28.44
C GLN A 181 -11.42 8.19 -28.70
N ALA A 182 -12.22 8.40 -27.65
CA ALA A 182 -13.58 8.91 -27.73
C ALA A 182 -13.66 10.43 -27.96
N ALA A 183 -12.66 11.19 -27.51
CA ALA A 183 -12.66 12.64 -27.52
C ALA A 183 -13.08 13.30 -28.85
N PRO A 184 -12.63 12.86 -30.04
CA PRO A 184 -13.04 13.45 -31.31
C PRO A 184 -14.55 13.31 -31.60
N PHE A 185 -15.17 12.22 -31.15
CA PHE A 185 -16.60 11.94 -31.36
C PHE A 185 -17.49 12.65 -30.34
N GLN A 186 -16.92 13.01 -29.19
CA GLN A 186 -17.57 13.76 -28.11
C GLN A 186 -17.35 15.28 -28.22
N ASN A 187 -16.72 15.75 -29.30
CA ASN A 187 -16.37 17.15 -29.52
C ASN A 187 -15.45 17.74 -28.42
N LEU A 188 -14.60 16.90 -27.83
CA LEU A 188 -13.57 17.33 -26.88
C LEU A 188 -12.31 17.70 -27.66
N ILE A 189 -12.06 19.01 -27.76
CA ILE A 189 -10.94 19.56 -28.55
C ILE A 189 -9.86 20.05 -27.59
N PRO A 190 -8.59 19.64 -27.79
CA PRO A 190 -7.49 20.14 -26.97
C PRO A 190 -7.28 21.65 -27.20
N ARG A 191 -6.76 22.33 -26.19
CA ARG A 191 -6.48 23.77 -26.26
C ARG A 191 -5.55 24.09 -27.44
N PRO A 192 -6.00 24.87 -28.45
CA PRO A 192 -5.16 25.20 -29.59
C PRO A 192 -4.11 26.25 -29.23
N TYR A 193 -2.98 26.22 -29.93
CA TYR A 193 -1.97 27.27 -29.81
C TYR A 193 -2.50 28.61 -30.34
N ALA A 194 -2.40 29.65 -29.52
CA ALA A 194 -2.73 31.03 -29.87
C ALA A 194 -1.46 31.90 -29.75
N LYS A 195 -1.15 32.66 -30.80
CA LYS A 195 -0.09 33.68 -30.75
C LYS A 195 -0.59 34.90 -29.98
N GLU A 196 0.33 35.73 -29.49
CA GLU A 196 -0.02 37.00 -28.84
C GLU A 196 -0.90 37.86 -29.76
N GLY A 197 -2.03 38.32 -29.24
CA GLY A 197 -3.04 39.10 -29.98
C GLY A 197 -4.13 38.28 -30.69
N GLU A 198 -4.05 36.95 -30.72
CA GLU A 198 -5.12 36.12 -31.30
C GLU A 198 -6.18 35.73 -30.25
N ALA A 199 -7.46 35.88 -30.62
CA ALA A 199 -8.57 35.42 -29.79
C ALA A 199 -8.65 33.89 -29.79
N LEU A 200 -8.24 33.28 -28.66
CA LEU A 200 -8.27 31.83 -28.44
C LEU A 200 -9.67 31.23 -28.68
N GLU A 201 -10.71 31.93 -28.23
CA GLU A 201 -12.11 31.50 -28.39
C GLU A 201 -12.53 31.38 -29.86
N ALA A 202 -12.10 32.31 -30.71
CA ALA A 202 -12.40 32.27 -32.13
C ALA A 202 -11.75 31.07 -32.82
N LYS A 203 -10.55 30.67 -32.37
CA LYS A 203 -9.87 29.46 -32.85
C LYS A 203 -10.58 28.18 -32.39
N ILE A 204 -11.02 28.12 -31.14
CA ILE A 204 -11.78 26.99 -30.62
C ILE A 204 -13.08 26.81 -31.44
N ARG A 205 -13.86 27.88 -31.65
CA ARG A 205 -15.09 27.82 -32.47
C ARG A 205 -14.83 27.37 -33.91
N ARG A 206 -13.73 27.81 -34.53
CA ARG A 206 -13.33 27.34 -35.87
C ARG A 206 -13.01 25.84 -35.89
N LEU A 207 -12.37 25.33 -34.84
CA LEU A 207 -12.07 23.90 -34.72
C LEU A 207 -13.32 23.07 -34.41
N GLU A 208 -14.22 23.56 -33.55
CA GLU A 208 -15.53 22.95 -33.31
C GLU A 208 -16.32 22.86 -34.62
N ALA A 209 -16.37 23.92 -35.41
CA ALA A 209 -17.04 23.89 -36.71
C ALA A 209 -16.40 22.89 -37.69
N LYS A 210 -15.06 22.78 -37.69
CA LYS A 210 -14.32 21.82 -38.53
C LYS A 210 -14.62 20.37 -38.15
N TYR A 211 -14.74 20.09 -36.86
CA TYR A 211 -14.95 18.74 -36.33
C TYR A 211 -16.41 18.40 -36.00
N ALA A 212 -17.34 19.33 -36.23
CA ALA A 212 -18.77 19.14 -36.00
C ALA A 212 -19.33 17.90 -36.74
N ALA A 213 -18.77 17.57 -37.92
CA ALA A 213 -19.16 16.41 -38.71
C ALA A 213 -18.73 15.06 -38.11
N MET A 214 -17.92 15.04 -37.03
CA MET A 214 -17.54 13.82 -36.32
C MET A 214 -18.34 13.61 -35.03
N SER A 215 -19.14 14.60 -34.62
CA SER A 215 -19.92 14.53 -33.38
C SER A 215 -21.04 13.49 -33.50
N LEU A 216 -20.84 12.32 -32.89
CA LEU A 216 -21.70 11.15 -33.08
C LEU A 216 -23.15 11.43 -32.67
N VAL A 217 -23.34 12.02 -31.49
CA VAL A 217 -24.66 12.35 -30.92
C VAL A 217 -25.41 13.31 -31.85
N ASN A 218 -24.74 14.35 -32.35
CA ASN A 218 -25.37 15.35 -33.21
C ASN A 218 -25.77 14.79 -34.58
N ILE A 219 -24.98 13.86 -35.12
CA ILE A 219 -25.29 13.20 -36.41
C ILE A 219 -26.49 12.28 -36.27
N ILE A 220 -26.52 11.45 -35.23
CA ILE A 220 -27.58 10.45 -35.05
C ILE A 220 -28.89 11.12 -34.64
N LYS A 221 -28.86 12.23 -33.88
CA LYS A 221 -30.06 13.04 -33.63
C LYS A 221 -30.65 13.67 -34.89
N LYS A 222 -29.82 13.99 -35.89
CA LYS A 222 -30.28 14.61 -37.14
C LYS A 222 -30.76 13.60 -38.18
N LEU A 223 -30.11 12.44 -38.26
CA LEU A 223 -30.29 11.48 -39.36
C LEU A 223 -30.84 10.12 -38.91
N GLY A 224 -30.81 9.84 -37.61
CA GLY A 224 -31.20 8.55 -37.04
C GLY A 224 -32.66 8.45 -36.63
N THR A 225 -33.06 7.23 -36.29
CA THR A 225 -34.37 6.94 -35.70
C THR A 225 -34.42 7.33 -34.23
N GLU A 226 -35.62 7.50 -33.66
CA GLU A 226 -35.78 7.82 -32.23
C GLU A 226 -35.12 6.78 -31.31
N LYS A 227 -35.18 5.49 -31.69
CA LYS A 227 -34.51 4.41 -30.94
C LYS A 227 -32.99 4.55 -30.96
N GLN A 228 -32.41 4.89 -32.11
CA GLN A 228 -30.98 5.14 -32.23
C GLN A 228 -30.55 6.39 -31.46
N GLY A 229 -31.39 7.43 -31.42
CA GLY A 229 -31.15 8.62 -30.61
C GLY A 229 -30.97 8.28 -29.13
N LYS A 230 -31.91 7.53 -28.54
CA LYS A 230 -31.83 7.10 -27.13
C LYS A 230 -30.59 6.23 -26.83
N LEU A 231 -30.30 5.25 -27.70
CA LEU A 231 -29.14 4.38 -27.53
C LEU A 231 -27.80 5.12 -27.56
N VAL A 232 -27.70 6.16 -28.38
CA VAL A 232 -26.47 6.95 -28.50
C VAL A 232 -26.28 7.88 -27.31
N GLU A 233 -27.36 8.42 -26.74
CA GLU A 233 -27.28 9.18 -25.49
C GLU A 233 -26.78 8.32 -24.33
N GLU A 234 -27.31 7.09 -24.19
CA GLU A 234 -26.86 6.14 -23.18
C GLU A 234 -25.40 5.70 -23.40
N SER A 235 -25.01 5.41 -24.64
CA SER A 235 -23.65 5.00 -24.98
C SER A 235 -22.62 6.13 -24.78
N ASP A 236 -22.98 7.36 -25.12
CA ASP A 236 -22.13 8.53 -24.89
C ASP A 236 -21.92 8.77 -23.39
N LEU A 237 -22.96 8.59 -22.58
CA LEU A 237 -22.88 8.67 -21.13
C LEU A 237 -21.90 7.64 -20.57
N LEU A 238 -22.05 6.36 -20.95
CA LEU A 238 -21.14 5.27 -20.52
C LEU A 238 -19.70 5.46 -21.00
N THR A 239 -19.50 6.13 -22.14
CA THR A 239 -18.17 6.40 -22.67
C THR A 239 -17.50 7.53 -21.91
N ARG A 240 -18.27 8.58 -21.58
CA ARG A 240 -17.81 9.77 -20.88
C ARG A 240 -17.59 9.52 -19.40
N GLU A 241 -18.47 8.76 -18.73
CA GLU A 241 -18.40 8.53 -17.29
C GLU A 241 -17.46 7.36 -16.96
N ARG A 242 -16.23 7.70 -16.58
CA ARG A 242 -15.18 6.76 -16.18
C ARG A 242 -14.69 7.06 -14.77
N LEU A 243 -14.15 6.05 -14.08
CA LEU A 243 -13.73 6.21 -12.68
C LEU A 243 -12.58 7.24 -12.57
N CYS A 244 -11.67 7.26 -13.54
CA CYS A 244 -10.53 8.18 -13.58
C CYS A 244 -10.88 9.68 -13.56
N ILE A 245 -12.14 10.05 -13.74
CA ILE A 245 -12.59 11.46 -13.78
C ILE A 245 -12.69 12.06 -12.38
N GLY A 246 -12.87 11.25 -11.34
CA GLY A 246 -12.98 11.77 -9.97
C GLY A 246 -13.25 10.76 -8.86
N LEU A 247 -13.20 9.46 -9.15
CA LEU A 247 -13.43 8.41 -8.18
C LEU A 247 -12.14 7.64 -7.92
N THR A 248 -11.83 7.39 -6.65
CA THR A 248 -10.71 6.54 -6.23
C THR A 248 -11.26 5.31 -5.53
N THR A 249 -10.87 4.12 -5.96
CA THR A 249 -11.37 2.86 -5.37
C THR A 249 -10.50 2.44 -4.19
N PHE A 250 -9.23 2.79 -4.22
CA PHE A 250 -8.20 2.43 -3.27
C PHE A 250 -8.46 3.08 -1.91
N GLU A 251 -8.93 4.34 -1.89
CA GLU A 251 -9.39 5.01 -0.67
C GLU A 251 -10.53 4.22 0.00
N VAL A 252 -11.55 3.83 -0.76
CA VAL A 252 -12.67 3.01 -0.27
C VAL A 252 -12.18 1.65 0.26
N MET A 253 -11.19 1.05 -0.38
CA MET A 253 -10.59 -0.21 0.11
C MET A 253 -9.82 -0.02 1.42
N LEU A 254 -9.02 1.04 1.53
CA LEU A 254 -8.32 1.38 2.77
C LEU A 254 -9.28 1.67 3.92
N ASP A 255 -10.39 2.35 3.65
CA ASP A 255 -11.43 2.62 4.63
C ASP A 255 -12.14 1.35 5.11
N ARG A 256 -12.37 0.39 4.22
CA ARG A 256 -12.91 -0.92 4.62
C ARG A 256 -11.91 -1.69 5.50
N ILE A 257 -10.63 -1.66 5.16
CA ILE A 257 -9.57 -2.26 6.00
C ILE A 257 -9.50 -1.57 7.36
N ARG A 258 -9.63 -0.24 7.40
CA ARG A 258 -9.73 0.53 8.66
C ARG A 258 -10.92 0.07 9.50
N GLY A 259 -12.08 -0.16 8.88
CA GLY A 259 -13.26 -0.73 9.54
C GLY A 259 -12.94 -2.05 10.24
N PHE A 260 -12.27 -2.98 9.56
CA PHE A 260 -11.88 -4.28 10.16
C PHE A 260 -10.93 -4.12 11.36
N LEU A 261 -10.00 -3.17 11.31
CA LEU A 261 -9.07 -2.90 12.41
C LEU A 261 -9.76 -2.25 13.63
N LEU A 262 -10.76 -1.39 13.39
CA LEU A 262 -11.48 -0.69 14.46
C LEU A 262 -12.53 -1.58 15.16
N GLU A 263 -12.99 -2.66 14.53
CA GLU A 263 -13.89 -3.66 15.13
C GLU A 263 -13.24 -4.38 16.33
N ASP A 264 -11.92 -4.57 16.32
CA ASP A 264 -11.22 -5.38 17.32
C ASP A 264 -10.40 -4.52 18.31
N PRO A 265 -10.65 -4.63 19.63
CA PRO A 265 -9.93 -3.87 20.66
C PRO A 265 -8.44 -4.24 20.78
N VAL A 266 -7.97 -5.33 20.16
CA VAL A 266 -6.54 -5.68 20.13
C VAL A 266 -5.71 -4.56 19.49
N TRP A 267 -6.26 -3.88 18.48
CA TRP A 267 -5.57 -2.85 17.70
C TRP A 267 -5.67 -1.44 18.29
N SER A 268 -6.72 -1.17 19.06
CA SER A 268 -6.97 0.13 19.66
C SER A 268 -6.92 0.03 21.18
N ASN A 269 -5.91 0.63 21.79
CA ASN A 269 -5.75 0.68 23.25
C ASN A 269 -6.78 1.61 23.94
N ASN A 270 -7.90 1.92 23.26
CA ASN A 270 -8.98 2.78 23.78
C ASN A 270 -9.69 2.19 25.01
N SER A 271 -9.38 0.97 25.42
CA SER A 271 -9.88 0.36 26.65
C SER A 271 -9.09 0.70 27.91
N SER A 272 -7.99 1.48 27.83
CA SER A 272 -7.19 1.87 29.01
C SER A 272 -7.10 3.39 29.25
N SER A 273 -8.15 4.16 29.00
CA SER A 273 -8.24 5.56 29.46
C SER A 273 -9.66 6.11 29.67
N ALA A 274 -10.67 5.23 29.77
CA ALA A 274 -12.02 5.64 30.21
C ALA A 274 -12.25 5.44 31.72
N VAL A 275 -11.32 4.83 32.48
CA VAL A 275 -11.47 4.52 33.92
C VAL A 275 -10.26 4.97 34.77
N SER A 276 -9.55 6.02 34.35
CA SER A 276 -8.65 6.75 35.26
C SER A 276 -8.54 8.21 34.84
N SER A 277 -9.61 8.95 35.11
CA SER A 277 -9.51 10.38 35.37
C SER A 277 -8.46 10.58 36.48
N ASN A 278 -7.21 10.87 36.09
CA ASN A 278 -6.12 11.50 36.85
C ASN A 278 -4.70 11.03 36.45
N ILE A 279 -4.50 10.39 35.28
CA ILE A 279 -3.15 10.17 34.75
C ILE A 279 -3.00 10.93 33.43
N SER A 280 -1.98 11.79 33.36
CA SER A 280 -1.67 12.67 32.25
C SER A 280 -1.71 11.94 30.91
N PRO A 281 -2.29 12.51 29.83
CA PRO A 281 -2.24 11.93 28.48
C PRO A 281 -0.82 11.79 27.91
N LEU A 282 0.19 12.33 28.63
CA LEU A 282 1.61 12.22 28.37
C LEU A 282 2.27 10.97 29.01
N SER A 283 1.53 10.18 29.79
CA SER A 283 2.07 9.03 30.55
C SER A 283 2.20 7.75 29.75
N ASN A 284 1.53 7.62 28.60
CA ASN A 284 1.62 6.45 27.70
C ASN A 284 2.83 6.48 26.77
N ILE A 285 3.81 7.37 26.97
CA ILE A 285 4.99 7.48 26.08
C ILE A 285 5.86 6.23 26.15
N ASP A 286 6.00 5.62 27.34
CA ASP A 286 6.88 4.47 27.57
C ASP A 286 6.16 3.12 27.42
N ASP A 287 4.84 3.12 27.26
CA ASP A 287 4.04 1.91 27.10
C ASP A 287 4.26 1.32 25.69
N THR A 288 4.50 0.01 25.66
CA THR A 288 4.89 -0.74 24.45
C THR A 288 3.73 -1.48 23.79
N HIS A 289 2.51 -1.21 24.26
CA HIS A 289 1.31 -1.96 23.91
C HIS A 289 0.65 -1.52 22.60
N ASP A 290 0.98 -0.33 22.10
CA ASP A 290 0.48 0.19 20.83
C ASP A 290 1.15 -0.55 19.64
N PHE A 291 0.41 -0.74 18.54
CA PHE A 291 0.91 -1.49 17.38
C PHE A 291 2.19 -0.90 16.79
N HIS A 292 2.32 0.43 16.73
CA HIS A 292 3.54 1.06 16.22
C HIS A 292 4.81 0.69 17.00
N ARG A 293 4.70 0.36 18.30
CA ARG A 293 5.83 -0.10 19.12
C ARG A 293 6.24 -1.53 18.80
N ILE A 294 5.26 -2.40 18.57
CA ILE A 294 5.50 -3.77 18.08
C ILE A 294 6.17 -3.71 16.71
N TRP A 295 5.66 -2.85 15.81
CA TRP A 295 6.29 -2.65 14.50
C TRP A 295 7.71 -2.08 14.60
N SER A 296 7.97 -1.17 15.55
CA SER A 296 9.32 -0.66 15.81
C SER A 296 10.28 -1.77 16.24
N ALA A 297 9.80 -2.74 17.02
CA ALA A 297 10.58 -3.91 17.40
C ALA A 297 10.82 -4.85 16.21
N LEU A 298 9.80 -5.11 15.38
CA LEU A 298 9.97 -5.88 14.14
C LEU A 298 10.95 -5.19 13.17
N GLN A 299 10.89 -3.87 13.07
CA GLN A 299 11.82 -3.05 12.30
C GLN A 299 13.24 -3.16 12.80
N PHE A 300 13.42 -3.18 14.11
CA PHE A 300 14.72 -3.46 14.69
C PHE A 300 15.26 -4.82 14.23
N VAL A 301 14.43 -5.87 14.22
CA VAL A 301 14.86 -7.22 13.81
C VAL A 301 15.25 -7.30 12.33
N TYR A 302 14.41 -6.81 11.40
CA TYR A 302 14.75 -6.92 9.97
C TYR A 302 15.85 -5.94 9.51
N CYS A 303 16.13 -4.90 10.31
CA CYS A 303 17.29 -4.04 10.09
C CYS A 303 18.60 -4.75 10.46
N LEU A 304 18.58 -5.75 11.36
CA LEU A 304 19.80 -6.43 11.81
C LEU A 304 20.53 -7.01 10.60
N PRO A 305 21.86 -6.84 10.51
CA PRO A 305 22.63 -7.47 9.44
C PRO A 305 22.51 -8.99 9.57
N THR A 306 22.47 -9.66 8.42
CA THR A 306 22.46 -11.12 8.37
C THR A 306 23.74 -11.68 9.00
N ARG A 307 23.60 -12.76 9.77
CA ARG A 307 24.72 -13.35 10.54
C ARG A 307 25.73 -14.05 9.62
N HIS A 308 25.31 -14.47 8.42
CA HIS A 308 26.15 -15.09 7.42
C HIS A 308 26.02 -14.41 6.05
N GLU A 309 27.10 -14.35 5.28
CA GLU A 309 27.13 -13.74 3.93
C GLU A 309 26.19 -14.43 2.92
N ASN A 310 25.85 -15.71 3.16
CA ASN A 310 24.93 -16.48 2.32
C ASN A 310 23.46 -16.41 2.79
N ASP A 311 23.18 -15.75 3.92
CA ASP A 311 21.80 -15.60 4.39
C ASP A 311 21.10 -14.52 3.57
N MET A 312 19.93 -14.88 3.06
CA MET A 312 19.10 -13.98 2.28
C MET A 312 18.52 -12.88 3.18
N SER A 313 18.52 -11.65 2.69
CA SER A 313 17.97 -10.53 3.44
C SER A 313 16.44 -10.50 3.39
N VAL A 314 15.82 -9.80 4.35
CA VAL A 314 14.35 -9.68 4.45
C VAL A 314 13.75 -9.07 3.18
N GLU A 315 14.41 -8.08 2.59
CA GLU A 315 14.01 -7.48 1.32
C GLU A 315 14.05 -8.47 0.13
N GLN A 316 14.93 -9.47 0.15
CA GLN A 316 14.97 -10.52 -0.89
C GLN A 316 13.91 -11.60 -0.68
N LEU A 317 13.56 -11.90 0.58
CA LEU A 317 12.59 -12.93 0.93
C LEU A 317 11.13 -12.44 0.87
N TYR A 318 10.90 -11.19 1.26
CA TYR A 318 9.56 -10.63 1.40
C TYR A 318 9.30 -9.38 0.55
N GLY A 319 10.33 -8.73 0.01
CA GLY A 319 10.19 -7.49 -0.75
C GLY A 319 9.61 -6.34 0.09
N GLU A 320 9.07 -5.35 -0.60
CA GLU A 320 8.45 -4.17 0.03
C GLU A 320 7.02 -4.44 0.53
N GLY A 321 6.41 -5.58 0.19
CA GLY A 321 5.07 -5.97 0.66
C GLY A 321 4.97 -6.00 2.19
N LEU A 322 6.00 -6.51 2.86
CA LEU A 322 6.10 -6.50 4.33
C LEU A 322 5.93 -5.08 4.90
N ASN A 323 6.68 -4.11 4.37
CA ASN A 323 6.67 -2.73 4.83
C ASN A 323 5.35 -2.04 4.49
N PHE A 324 4.78 -2.31 3.32
CA PHE A 324 3.46 -1.80 2.93
C PHE A 324 2.37 -2.22 3.92
N ALA A 325 2.39 -3.46 4.41
CA ALA A 325 1.42 -3.92 5.39
C ALA A 325 1.55 -3.20 6.74
N GLY A 326 2.75 -3.18 7.31
CA GLY A 326 3.01 -2.54 8.61
C GLY A 326 2.71 -1.04 8.58
N CYS A 327 3.20 -0.33 7.57
CA CYS A 327 2.92 1.10 7.39
C CYS A 327 1.43 1.37 7.15
N THR A 328 0.72 0.50 6.42
CA THR A 328 -0.73 0.65 6.23
C THR A 328 -1.47 0.55 7.55
N ILE A 329 -1.21 -0.47 8.37
CA ILE A 329 -1.86 -0.62 9.68
C ILE A 329 -1.56 0.58 10.58
N ILE A 330 -0.29 1.00 10.69
CA ILE A 330 0.10 2.19 11.47
C ILE A 330 -0.66 3.44 11.01
N ARG A 331 -0.79 3.62 9.70
CA ARG A 331 -1.47 4.79 9.15
C ARG A 331 -2.98 4.75 9.36
N LEU A 332 -3.61 3.60 9.24
CA LEU A 332 -5.05 3.42 9.45
C LEU A 332 -5.44 3.57 10.93
N LEU A 333 -4.57 3.14 11.86
CA LEU A 333 -4.71 3.39 13.30
C LEU A 333 -4.35 4.82 13.72
N SER A 334 -3.96 5.68 12.78
CA SER A 334 -3.53 7.07 13.03
C SER A 334 -2.32 7.20 13.97
N GLU A 335 -1.47 6.17 14.05
CA GLU A 335 -0.28 6.15 14.92
C GLU A 335 1.01 6.61 14.23
N HIS A 336 0.94 7.01 12.95
CA HIS A 336 2.12 7.36 12.14
C HIS A 336 3.03 8.42 12.79
N ARG A 337 2.48 9.48 13.41
CA ARG A 337 3.30 10.52 14.09
C ARG A 337 4.00 9.99 15.33
N LYS A 338 3.33 9.09 16.08
CA LYS A 338 3.92 8.43 17.24
C LYS A 338 5.06 7.52 16.78
N PHE A 339 4.85 6.75 15.73
CA PHE A 339 5.87 5.89 15.13
C PHE A 339 7.13 6.67 14.73
N GLU A 340 6.99 7.75 13.97
CA GLU A 340 8.15 8.56 13.54
C GLU A 340 8.95 9.15 14.71
N THR A 341 8.28 9.43 15.83
CA THR A 341 8.89 10.04 17.02
C THR A 341 9.53 9.00 17.94
N TYR A 342 8.89 7.84 18.10
CA TYR A 342 9.21 6.87 19.14
C TYR A 342 9.80 5.56 18.62
N ASP A 343 10.07 5.43 17.32
CA ASP A 343 10.73 4.25 16.76
C ASP A 343 12.16 4.07 17.30
N PHE A 344 12.50 2.83 17.69
CA PHE A 344 13.79 2.49 18.29
C PHE A 344 14.95 2.64 17.30
N THR A 345 14.73 2.28 16.03
CA THR A 345 15.77 2.33 15.00
C THR A 345 16.06 3.77 14.57
N TYR A 346 15.03 4.61 14.43
CA TYR A 346 15.19 6.02 14.09
C TYR A 346 15.90 6.79 15.20
N HIS A 347 15.58 6.45 16.45
CA HIS A 347 16.29 6.99 17.61
C HIS A 347 17.78 6.63 17.58
N LEU A 348 18.12 5.35 17.38
CA LEU A 348 19.50 4.91 17.28
C LEU A 348 20.25 5.60 16.12
N PHE A 349 19.61 5.70 14.95
CA PHE A 349 20.19 6.37 13.79
C PHE A 349 20.48 7.86 14.07
N LYS A 350 19.55 8.55 14.74
CA LYS A 350 19.72 9.97 15.10
C LYS A 350 20.91 10.19 16.03
N ILE A 351 21.11 9.29 17.01
CA ILE A 351 22.23 9.38 17.96
C ILE A 351 23.54 9.00 17.27
N ASN A 352 23.58 7.92 16.48
CA ASN A 352 24.80 7.56 15.76
C ASN A 352 25.25 8.65 14.77
N ARG A 353 24.31 9.35 14.13
CA ARG A 353 24.63 10.51 13.28
C ARG A 353 25.30 11.65 14.04
N SER A 354 24.99 11.82 15.33
CA SER A 354 25.62 12.80 16.20
C SER A 354 26.99 12.33 16.70
N ASP A 355 27.09 11.06 17.10
CA ASP A 355 28.26 10.52 17.78
C ASP A 355 29.34 10.00 16.83
N GLN A 356 28.98 9.62 15.60
CA GLN A 356 29.84 9.06 14.55
C GLN A 356 30.74 7.90 15.01
N LYS A 357 30.26 7.10 15.97
CA LYS A 357 30.98 5.91 16.45
C LYS A 357 30.79 4.73 15.50
N GLU A 358 31.83 3.94 15.31
CA GLU A 358 31.90 2.80 14.39
C GLU A 358 32.12 1.46 15.10
N ASP A 359 31.68 1.35 16.36
CA ASP A 359 31.89 0.15 17.18
C ASP A 359 31.07 -1.06 16.70
N GLU A 360 31.57 -2.27 16.96
CA GLU A 360 30.83 -3.52 16.80
C GLU A 360 30.24 -3.96 18.13
N VAL A 361 28.93 -4.19 18.17
CA VAL A 361 28.22 -4.62 19.39
C VAL A 361 27.56 -5.97 19.12
N LYS A 362 27.98 -7.03 19.83
CA LYS A 362 27.46 -8.40 19.67
C LYS A 362 27.41 -8.87 18.20
N ASN A 363 28.51 -8.70 17.47
CA ASN A 363 28.67 -9.03 16.04
C ASN A 363 27.77 -8.22 15.09
N VAL A 364 27.23 -7.08 15.52
CA VAL A 364 26.51 -6.12 14.68
C VAL A 364 27.39 -4.90 14.45
N SER A 365 27.81 -4.69 13.21
CA SER A 365 28.51 -3.48 12.79
C SER A 365 27.55 -2.29 12.78
N LEU A 366 27.84 -1.28 13.59
CA LEU A 366 26.98 -0.11 13.75
C LEU A 366 26.85 0.73 12.46
N PRO A 367 27.92 0.95 11.66
CA PRO A 367 27.79 1.60 10.35
C PRO A 367 26.85 0.85 9.39
N THR A 368 27.01 -0.47 9.24
CA THR A 368 26.15 -1.26 8.34
C THR A 368 24.69 -1.27 8.82
N PHE A 369 24.47 -1.37 10.13
CA PHE A 369 23.14 -1.35 10.71
C PHE A 369 22.45 0.01 10.50
N THR A 370 23.14 1.12 10.74
CA THR A 370 22.59 2.47 10.57
C THR A 370 22.31 2.82 9.11
N GLU A 371 23.13 2.34 8.16
CA GLU A 371 22.86 2.46 6.73
C GLU A 371 21.58 1.70 6.34
N ARG A 372 21.40 0.47 6.84
CA ARG A 372 20.16 -0.31 6.64
C ARG A 372 18.95 0.40 7.22
N ILE A 373 19.04 0.92 8.45
CA ILE A 373 17.96 1.71 9.07
C ILE A 373 17.58 2.90 8.18
N ARG A 374 18.56 3.61 7.62
CA ARG A 374 18.29 4.75 6.74
C ARG A 374 17.53 4.35 5.48
N LYS A 375 17.85 3.20 4.89
CA LYS A 375 17.13 2.67 3.71
C LYS A 375 15.66 2.37 4.03
N PHE A 376 15.39 1.67 5.14
CA PHE A 376 14.01 1.41 5.58
C PHE A 376 13.27 2.68 6.02
N GLN A 377 13.96 3.66 6.60
CA GLN A 377 13.37 4.95 6.93
C GLN A 377 12.85 5.67 5.68
N ILE A 378 13.65 5.71 4.60
CA ILE A 378 13.25 6.32 3.34
C ILE A 378 12.06 5.56 2.72
N LEU A 379 12.11 4.22 2.74
CA LEU A 379 11.03 3.38 2.25
C LEU A 379 9.71 3.63 3.01
N ASN A 380 9.75 3.62 4.33
CA ASN A 380 8.58 3.87 5.17
C ASN A 380 7.99 5.27 4.91
N GLN A 381 8.84 6.29 4.77
CA GLN A 381 8.40 7.65 4.44
C GLN A 381 7.70 7.72 3.07
N GLN A 382 8.23 7.01 2.06
CA GLN A 382 7.60 6.92 0.74
C GLN A 382 6.24 6.23 0.82
N ILE A 383 6.12 5.15 1.59
CA ILE A 383 4.86 4.43 1.78
C ILE A 383 3.86 5.33 2.52
N PHE A 384 4.25 5.99 3.60
CA PHE A 384 3.37 6.92 4.32
C PHE A 384 2.93 8.09 3.44
N ALA A 385 3.82 8.67 2.63
CA ALA A 385 3.47 9.73 1.69
C ALA A 385 2.46 9.24 0.64
N CYS A 386 2.65 8.02 0.12
CA CYS A 386 1.71 7.38 -0.79
C CYS A 386 0.32 7.21 -0.13
N LEU A 387 0.25 6.60 1.05
CA LEU A 387 -0.99 6.39 1.79
C LEU A 387 -1.68 7.71 2.17
N ASN A 388 -0.91 8.73 2.57
CA ASN A 388 -1.43 10.05 2.91
C ASN A 388 -2.12 10.72 1.71
N LYS A 389 -1.59 10.54 0.50
CA LYS A 389 -2.22 11.09 -0.70
C LYS A 389 -3.65 10.57 -0.90
N TYR A 390 -3.90 9.31 -0.55
CA TYR A 390 -5.22 8.69 -0.70
C TYR A 390 -6.14 8.92 0.52
N LEU A 391 -5.57 9.07 1.73
CA LEU A 391 -6.34 9.21 2.97
C LEU A 391 -6.53 10.68 3.42
N CYS A 392 -6.05 11.66 2.66
CA CYS A 392 -6.23 13.09 2.98
C CYS A 392 -7.56 13.68 2.49
N HIS A 393 -8.38 12.93 1.74
CA HIS A 393 -9.63 13.43 1.14
C HIS A 393 -10.90 13.14 1.95
N THR A 394 -10.83 12.31 3.00
CA THR A 394 -11.95 12.10 3.93
C THR A 394 -12.33 13.34 4.77
N THR A 395 -11.68 14.49 4.56
CA THR A 395 -11.92 15.74 5.31
C THR A 395 -12.59 16.85 4.50
N THR A 396 -12.93 16.66 3.21
CA THR A 396 -13.37 17.81 2.38
C THR A 396 -14.86 18.09 2.27
N ASP A 397 -15.79 17.22 2.70
CA ASP A 397 -17.23 17.54 2.56
C ASP A 397 -18.05 17.66 3.86
N GLU A 398 -17.55 17.24 5.02
CA GLU A 398 -18.17 17.57 6.30
C GLU A 398 -17.09 17.65 7.39
N ILE A 399 -16.56 18.84 7.66
CA ILE A 399 -15.83 19.10 8.91
C ILE A 399 -16.86 19.63 9.91
N PRO A 400 -17.49 18.80 10.76
CA PRO A 400 -17.79 19.30 12.10
C PRO A 400 -16.42 19.57 12.70
N VAL A 401 -16.13 20.86 12.96
CA VAL A 401 -14.91 21.38 13.62
C VAL A 401 -14.21 20.26 14.36
N GLU A 402 -13.07 19.76 13.85
CA GLU A 402 -12.31 18.69 14.52
C GLU A 402 -12.18 19.10 15.99
N GLN A 403 -12.90 18.41 16.88
CA GLN A 403 -12.80 18.62 18.32
C GLN A 403 -11.43 18.09 18.73
N VAL A 404 -10.40 18.90 18.48
CA VAL A 404 -9.09 18.69 19.07
C VAL A 404 -9.34 18.67 20.57
N LYS A 405 -8.90 17.59 21.22
CA LYS A 405 -9.05 17.43 22.66
C LYS A 405 -8.29 18.56 23.37
N CYS A 406 -9.00 19.63 23.68
CA CYS A 406 -8.45 20.79 24.38
C CYS A 406 -8.08 20.37 25.80
N LEU A 407 -6.82 20.55 26.17
CA LEU A 407 -6.41 20.44 27.56
C LEU A 407 -6.94 21.67 28.29
N THR A 408 -7.67 21.47 29.37
CA THR A 408 -8.11 22.59 30.21
C THR A 408 -6.87 23.22 30.86
N PRO A 409 -6.68 24.55 30.75
CA PRO A 409 -5.62 25.22 31.47
C PRO A 409 -5.83 25.00 32.98
N MET A 410 -4.73 24.92 33.75
CA MET A 410 -4.82 24.79 35.20
C MET A 410 -5.61 25.97 35.76
N THR A 411 -6.81 25.69 36.30
CA THR A 411 -7.60 26.68 37.03
C THR A 411 -6.95 26.86 38.41
N LEU A 412 -6.39 28.05 38.66
CA LEU A 412 -5.99 28.46 40.00
C LEU A 412 -7.24 28.43 40.92
N GLN A 413 -7.16 27.71 42.04
CA GLN A 413 -8.20 27.67 43.09
C GLN A 413 -8.29 28.99 43.89
N THR A 414 -8.33 30.13 43.22
CA THR A 414 -8.51 31.46 43.84
C THR A 414 -9.76 32.16 43.30
N ILE A 415 -10.89 31.45 43.32
CA ILE A 415 -12.22 32.10 43.28
C ILE A 415 -13.04 31.58 44.48
N GLN A 416 -12.53 31.87 45.68
CA GLN A 416 -13.35 32.12 46.86
C GLN A 416 -12.71 33.31 47.58
N TYR A 417 -13.54 34.19 48.15
CA TYR A 417 -13.30 35.58 48.60
C TYR A 417 -13.37 36.58 47.43
N VAL A 418 -14.54 37.17 47.16
CA VAL A 418 -15.30 38.15 47.97
C VAL A 418 -16.79 38.00 47.71
#